data_AF-A0A818PG49-F1
#
_entry.id   AF-A0A818PG49-F1
#
_cell.length_a   1.000
_cell.length_b   1.000
_cell.length_c   1.000
_cell.angle_alpha   90.00
_cell.angle_beta   90.00
_cell.angle_gamma   90.00
#
_symmetry.space_group_name_H-M   'P 1'
#
loop_
_entity.id
_entity.type
_entity.pdbx_description
1 polymer ?
#
loop_
_entity_poly.entity_id
_entity_poly.type
_entity_poly.pdbx_seq_one_letter_code
_entity_poly.pdbx_strand_id
1 'polypeptide(L)'
;MSNRSNIITQSDSERTDIRRSDIATSNPARPQQYDDSTLIRRTLVERGLRPVSDDGRTVGHQSTATSITTITKQHQEEQRELQELNAKFAVYLDRVHYLESHNQQLSTNLTNLKQSWGGDAAQLHAVYDPQLKALREQIDAAIRDRAYQELQLKRHEYDLWQIQQQIATFEDNNDINRLNQLKQELDGTSVELEHLRNLCDQRLTDLTRQRSIMEDLLKELDGLKNELDNQQLERIVIENELQTLREHAAFQEAIHLAQRNELVTLSTPVLDVSGFYRAELARAISDIRQDFEVLSHQQVNELEEYYNIKTEQVRAEIESENERKRVLASEGVIESMDKTHLTSSLRENQTTFYSLQEENRQLQSQLDAIIEDLEKIEGEHSRERQVYDQEFAQLQQTIADKQDGIDSMLENNISLRFELSTYGRLLHVEEQHLNRMEQQQQNLPLTSSSLGSSSLGSSSSTAPSSYPNDQPLDRVPSDLATKKMTVQKTARGPISFDSVDLELDSVILVNEKYSGSEQSFQKWVIRRQVDQQPEIVYQFPSIFSLRPRQTIRILSKRSPNAARPTGDTLIADKIDTWGIGRKMVTRLIDDHNEEKAIITQIFQ
;
A
#
# COMPACT_ATOMS: atom_id res chain seq x y z
N MET A 1 27.05 8.96 -23.29
CA MET A 1 28.35 8.91 -23.99
C MET A 1 28.85 10.34 -24.18
N SER A 2 30.00 10.66 -23.58
CA SER A 2 30.74 11.90 -23.85
C SER A 2 31.61 11.75 -25.10
N ASN A 3 31.82 12.89 -25.76
CA ASN A 3 32.89 13.23 -26.69
C ASN A 3 32.89 12.53 -28.06
N ARG A 4 32.84 13.33 -29.15
CA ARG A 4 34.05 13.80 -29.85
C ARG A 4 33.72 14.60 -31.12
N SER A 5 34.28 15.81 -31.15
CA SER A 5 35.22 16.30 -32.17
C SER A 5 34.80 16.32 -33.65
N ASN A 6 34.50 17.55 -34.12
CA ASN A 6 34.80 18.01 -35.47
C ASN A 6 36.32 18.06 -35.70
N ILE A 7 36.78 17.60 -36.87
CA ILE A 7 37.96 18.01 -37.66
C ILE A 7 38.07 16.99 -38.82
N ILE A 8 38.39 17.46 -40.04
CA ILE A 8 38.97 16.79 -41.25
C ILE A 8 38.25 17.32 -42.52
N THR A 9 38.86 17.75 -43.64
CA THR A 9 40.24 17.99 -44.10
C THR A 9 40.19 18.75 -45.46
N GLN A 10 41.30 19.44 -45.78
CA GLN A 10 41.93 19.61 -47.11
C GLN A 10 41.91 18.31 -47.97
N SER A 11 42.16 18.22 -49.29
CA SER A 11 42.91 19.02 -50.29
C SER A 11 42.78 18.36 -51.69
N ASP A 12 43.19 19.10 -52.72
CA ASP A 12 43.78 18.66 -54.02
C ASP A 12 42.84 18.09 -55.13
N SER A 13 43.02 18.32 -56.44
CA SER A 13 43.94 19.13 -57.27
C SER A 13 43.54 19.01 -58.77
N GLU A 14 44.00 19.98 -59.57
CA GLU A 14 44.35 19.92 -61.02
C GLU A 14 43.36 20.12 -62.20
N ARG A 15 43.50 21.31 -62.82
CA ARG A 15 43.83 21.64 -64.25
C ARG A 15 43.04 21.00 -65.43
N THR A 16 42.50 21.84 -66.32
CA THR A 16 43.14 22.31 -67.59
C THR A 16 42.18 23.16 -68.46
N ASP A 17 42.78 24.08 -69.22
CA ASP A 17 42.21 25.04 -70.16
C ASP A 17 41.39 24.44 -71.33
N ILE A 18 40.51 25.24 -71.96
CA ILE A 18 40.58 25.61 -73.39
C ILE A 18 39.52 26.68 -73.76
N ARG A 19 40.01 27.65 -74.54
CA ARG A 19 39.36 28.78 -75.23
C ARG A 19 38.09 28.43 -76.02
N ARG A 20 37.14 29.39 -76.12
CA ARG A 20 36.75 30.02 -77.40
C ARG A 20 35.73 31.16 -77.23
N SER A 21 35.93 32.15 -78.09
CA SER A 21 35.14 33.33 -78.35
C SER A 21 33.88 33.02 -79.17
N ASP A 22 32.86 33.88 -79.07
CA ASP A 22 32.20 34.61 -80.18
C ASP A 22 30.77 35.01 -79.78
N ILE A 23 30.52 36.32 -79.67
CA ILE A 23 29.73 37.15 -80.61
C ILE A 23 28.22 36.89 -80.50
N ALA A 24 27.55 37.79 -79.77
CA ALA A 24 26.12 38.01 -79.85
C ALA A 24 25.84 39.22 -80.75
N THR A 25 25.05 38.99 -81.79
CA THR A 25 24.55 39.92 -82.79
C THR A 25 23.33 40.67 -82.24
N SER A 26 23.21 41.96 -82.50
CA SER A 26 21.90 42.63 -82.51
C SER A 26 21.70 43.41 -83.81
N ASN A 27 20.48 43.29 -84.29
CA ASN A 27 19.97 43.50 -85.64
C ASN A 27 19.44 44.97 -85.81
N PRO A 28 18.63 45.33 -86.83
CA PRO A 28 19.04 46.25 -87.90
C PRO A 28 18.11 47.47 -88.07
N ALA A 29 18.46 48.40 -88.97
CA ALA A 29 17.48 49.29 -89.62
C ALA A 29 17.97 49.75 -91.01
N ARG A 30 17.14 49.44 -92.01
CA ARG A 30 17.07 49.89 -93.43
C ARG A 30 16.51 51.33 -93.51
N PRO A 31 16.25 51.97 -94.69
CA PRO A 31 16.82 51.89 -96.05
C PRO A 31 16.92 53.24 -96.85
N GLN A 32 17.32 53.14 -98.14
CA GLN A 32 17.01 54.01 -99.33
C GLN A 32 17.82 55.33 -99.52
N GLN A 33 18.23 55.79 -100.72
CA GLN A 33 18.13 55.40 -102.14
C GLN A 33 18.96 56.37 -103.04
N TYR A 34 19.37 55.91 -104.25
CA TYR A 34 19.69 56.64 -105.52
C TYR A 34 20.86 57.69 -105.52
N ASP A 35 21.73 57.86 -106.52
CA ASP A 35 21.67 57.65 -107.99
C ASP A 35 23.07 57.45 -108.66
N ASP A 36 23.04 56.70 -109.77
CA ASP A 36 23.76 56.83 -111.06
C ASP A 36 25.20 57.37 -111.20
N SER A 37 26.09 56.58 -111.83
CA SER A 37 26.32 56.65 -113.30
C SER A 37 27.65 55.97 -113.76
N THR A 38 27.50 54.98 -114.66
CA THR A 38 28.30 54.75 -115.89
C THR A 38 29.80 54.33 -115.81
N LEU A 39 30.38 53.45 -116.63
CA LEU A 39 29.98 52.75 -117.87
C LEU A 39 31.02 51.62 -118.18
N ILE A 40 30.55 50.47 -118.70
CA ILE A 40 31.33 49.46 -119.44
C ILE A 40 30.91 49.56 -120.92
N ARG A 41 31.84 49.56 -121.89
CA ARG A 41 31.88 48.65 -123.07
C ARG A 41 32.69 49.19 -124.28
N ARG A 42 33.32 48.23 -124.96
CA ARG A 42 33.78 48.24 -126.37
C ARG A 42 32.62 48.55 -127.34
N THR A 43 32.91 49.18 -128.49
CA THR A 43 32.88 48.60 -129.87
C THR A 43 33.03 49.66 -130.98
N LEU A 44 33.99 49.44 -131.88
CA LEU A 44 33.91 49.38 -133.38
C LEU A 44 32.94 50.30 -134.15
N VAL A 45 33.47 51.11 -135.09
CA VAL A 45 32.88 51.42 -136.42
C VAL A 45 34.00 51.73 -137.44
N GLU A 46 33.83 51.20 -138.66
CA GLU A 46 34.62 51.37 -139.89
C GLU A 46 34.61 52.81 -140.46
N ARG A 47 35.71 53.25 -141.09
CA ARG A 47 35.73 53.71 -142.51
C ARG A 47 37.16 53.96 -142.98
N GLY A 48 37.38 53.72 -144.27
CA GLY A 48 38.70 53.65 -144.88
C GLY A 48 39.41 54.98 -145.11
N LEU A 49 40.59 54.83 -145.72
CA LEU A 49 41.35 55.74 -146.61
C LEU A 49 42.77 56.12 -146.14
N ARG A 50 43.71 55.47 -146.84
CA ARG A 50 45.08 55.84 -147.24
C ARG A 50 46.21 55.89 -146.20
N PRO A 51 47.28 55.10 -146.41
CA PRO A 51 48.63 55.42 -146.00
C PRO A 51 49.35 56.17 -147.15
N VAL A 52 50.08 57.25 -146.84
CA VAL A 52 51.05 57.87 -147.73
C VAL A 52 52.24 58.30 -146.88
N SER A 53 53.34 57.56 -147.04
CA SER A 53 54.71 58.07 -147.03
C SER A 53 55.50 57.13 -147.93
N ASP A 54 55.79 57.55 -149.16
CA ASP A 54 57.17 57.49 -149.66
C ASP A 54 57.35 58.37 -150.92
N ASP A 55 58.56 58.88 -151.04
CA ASP A 55 59.10 59.81 -152.03
C ASP A 55 59.01 59.33 -153.49
N GLY A 56 59.06 60.28 -154.43
CA GLY A 56 59.50 59.99 -155.81
C GLY A 56 58.90 60.82 -156.95
N ARG A 57 59.53 61.97 -157.23
CA ARG A 57 59.57 62.70 -158.53
C ARG A 57 60.56 61.93 -159.47
N THR A 58 60.49 61.83 -160.81
CA THR A 58 60.13 62.78 -161.91
C THR A 58 60.03 62.09 -163.31
N VAL A 59 59.06 62.53 -164.14
CA VAL A 59 59.07 62.99 -165.58
C VAL A 59 59.56 62.02 -166.69
N GLY A 60 58.78 61.65 -167.72
CA GLY A 60 58.32 62.41 -168.94
C GLY A 60 59.37 62.29 -170.08
N HIS A 61 59.14 62.15 -171.40
CA HIS A 61 58.05 62.49 -172.34
C HIS A 61 58.34 61.85 -173.74
N GLN A 62 57.27 61.51 -174.49
CA GLN A 62 56.94 61.68 -175.93
C GLN A 62 57.79 61.16 -177.14
N SER A 63 57.06 60.47 -178.07
CA SER A 63 56.91 60.65 -179.56
C SER A 63 58.14 60.57 -180.51
N THR A 64 58.12 60.12 -181.79
CA THR A 64 57.16 59.51 -182.74
C THR A 64 57.92 59.05 -184.01
N ALA A 65 57.51 57.91 -184.58
CA ALA A 65 57.33 57.58 -186.02
C ALA A 65 58.41 57.85 -187.09
N THR A 66 59.08 56.79 -187.56
CA THR A 66 59.36 56.35 -188.96
C THR A 66 60.34 55.16 -188.83
N SER A 67 60.22 53.98 -189.43
CA SER A 67 59.86 53.65 -190.80
C SER A 67 59.33 52.22 -190.91
N ILE A 68 58.23 52.15 -191.63
CA ILE A 68 57.39 51.03 -192.00
C ILE A 68 58.19 50.04 -192.88
N THR A 69 58.65 48.93 -192.30
CA THR A 69 58.91 47.63 -192.99
C THR A 69 59.20 46.46 -192.03
N THR A 70 59.40 46.70 -190.73
CA THR A 70 59.57 45.65 -189.69
C THR A 70 58.27 45.21 -189.01
N ILE A 71 57.16 45.91 -189.28
CA ILE A 71 55.85 45.79 -188.62
C ILE A 71 55.12 44.46 -188.93
N THR A 72 55.49 43.72 -189.97
CA THR A 72 54.81 42.45 -190.31
C THR A 72 55.39 41.21 -189.61
N LYS A 73 56.57 41.30 -188.98
CA LYS A 73 57.16 40.20 -188.19
C LYS A 73 56.88 40.32 -186.69
N GLN A 74 56.87 41.53 -186.13
CA GLN A 74 56.61 41.74 -184.69
C GLN A 74 55.13 41.50 -184.29
N HIS A 75 54.17 41.77 -185.18
CA HIS A 75 52.75 41.59 -184.85
C HIS A 75 52.35 40.11 -184.62
N GLN A 76 53.09 39.17 -185.22
CA GLN A 76 52.81 37.74 -185.05
C GLN A 76 53.43 37.16 -183.76
N GLU A 77 54.48 37.80 -183.22
CA GLU A 77 55.08 37.46 -181.93
C GLU A 77 54.27 38.05 -180.76
N GLU A 78 53.81 39.31 -180.86
CA GLU A 78 52.97 39.96 -179.82
C GLU A 78 51.62 39.25 -179.60
N GLN A 79 51.01 38.70 -180.66
CA GLN A 79 49.73 37.99 -180.54
C GLN A 79 49.85 36.66 -179.78
N ARG A 80 51.03 36.04 -179.78
CA ARG A 80 51.32 34.80 -179.05
C ARG A 80 51.56 35.08 -177.56
N GLU A 81 52.26 36.17 -177.25
CA GLU A 81 52.49 36.61 -175.86
C GLU A 81 51.18 36.99 -175.15
N LEU A 82 50.24 37.63 -175.85
CA LEU A 82 48.92 37.96 -175.29
C LEU A 82 48.05 36.72 -174.97
N GLN A 83 48.18 35.63 -175.74
CA GLN A 83 47.50 34.37 -175.40
C GLN A 83 48.10 33.68 -174.16
N GLU A 84 49.42 33.72 -174.00
CA GLU A 84 50.09 33.16 -172.83
C GLU A 84 49.77 33.95 -171.55
N LEU A 85 49.66 35.28 -171.65
CA LEU A 85 49.27 36.14 -170.54
C LEU A 85 47.83 35.89 -170.09
N ASN A 86 46.89 35.74 -171.04
CA ASN A 86 45.50 35.41 -170.72
C ASN A 86 45.32 34.03 -170.08
N ALA A 87 46.11 33.02 -170.49
CA ALA A 87 46.10 31.72 -169.84
C ALA A 87 46.60 31.80 -168.38
N LYS A 88 47.61 32.64 -168.12
CA LYS A 88 48.08 32.92 -166.75
C LYS A 88 47.01 33.62 -165.90
N PHE A 89 46.26 34.58 -166.45
CA PHE A 89 45.17 35.23 -165.71
C PHE A 89 44.03 34.27 -165.33
N ALA A 90 43.69 33.30 -166.18
CA ALA A 90 42.68 32.29 -165.84
C ALA A 90 43.08 31.44 -164.62
N VAL A 91 44.35 31.00 -164.55
CA VAL A 91 44.87 30.24 -163.40
C VAL A 91 44.86 31.07 -162.11
N TYR A 92 45.17 32.36 -162.19
CA TYR A 92 45.08 33.26 -161.04
C TYR A 92 43.62 33.47 -160.60
N LEU A 93 42.67 33.60 -161.53
CA LEU A 93 41.26 33.77 -161.20
C LEU A 93 40.68 32.54 -160.49
N ASP A 94 40.99 31.33 -160.98
CA ASP A 94 40.58 30.08 -160.32
C ASP A 94 41.19 29.95 -158.91
N ARG A 95 42.43 30.41 -158.73
CA ARG A 95 43.07 30.42 -157.42
C ARG A 95 42.40 31.40 -156.45
N VAL A 96 41.98 32.57 -156.94
CA VAL A 96 41.25 33.56 -156.13
C VAL A 96 39.88 33.01 -155.72
N HIS A 97 39.13 32.40 -156.65
CA HIS A 97 37.84 31.80 -156.31
C HIS A 97 37.95 30.62 -155.33
N TYR A 98 38.99 29.79 -155.46
CA TYR A 98 39.29 28.76 -154.47
C TYR A 98 39.59 29.36 -153.09
N LEU A 99 40.40 30.42 -153.04
CA LEU A 99 40.74 31.10 -151.78
C LEU A 99 39.53 31.82 -151.17
N GLU A 100 38.65 32.42 -151.97
CA GLU A 100 37.40 33.04 -151.52
C GLU A 100 36.45 32.00 -150.93
N SER A 101 36.22 30.90 -151.63
CA SER A 101 35.39 29.79 -151.14
C SER A 101 35.96 29.19 -149.85
N HIS A 102 37.28 29.02 -149.77
CA HIS A 102 37.95 28.52 -148.58
C HIS A 102 37.87 29.50 -147.40
N ASN A 103 38.02 30.81 -147.64
CA ASN A 103 37.82 31.83 -146.61
C ASN A 103 36.37 31.86 -146.13
N GLN A 104 35.40 31.64 -147.02
CA GLN A 104 33.99 31.56 -146.66
C GLN A 104 33.73 30.36 -145.74
N GLN A 105 34.26 29.18 -146.09
CA GLN A 105 34.17 27.98 -145.25
C GLN A 105 34.86 28.16 -143.89
N LEU A 106 36.06 28.77 -143.86
CA LEU A 106 36.75 29.09 -142.62
C LEU A 106 35.92 30.04 -141.75
N SER A 107 35.29 31.06 -142.34
CA SER A 107 34.40 31.98 -141.62
C SER A 107 33.18 31.27 -141.04
N THR A 108 32.51 30.41 -141.81
CA THR A 108 31.37 29.62 -141.31
C THR A 108 31.77 28.65 -140.20
N ASN A 109 32.95 28.04 -140.32
CA ASN A 109 33.48 27.17 -139.27
C ASN A 109 33.82 27.97 -138.01
N LEU A 110 34.36 29.19 -138.15
CA LEU A 110 34.67 30.07 -137.03
C LEU A 110 33.38 30.58 -136.35
N THR A 111 32.32 30.88 -137.10
CA THR A 111 31.02 31.25 -136.52
C THR A 111 30.35 30.08 -135.80
N ASN A 112 30.37 28.89 -136.38
CA ASN A 112 29.83 27.67 -135.74
C ASN A 112 30.62 27.33 -134.48
N LEU A 113 31.96 27.38 -134.54
CA LEU A 113 32.80 27.14 -133.37
C LEU A 113 32.52 28.15 -132.26
N LYS A 114 32.37 29.44 -132.59
CA LYS A 114 31.98 30.48 -131.63
C LYS A 114 30.60 30.28 -131.01
N GLN A 115 29.65 29.70 -131.75
CA GLN A 115 28.32 29.41 -131.23
C GLN A 115 28.31 28.17 -130.35
N SER A 116 29.13 27.15 -130.66
CA SER A 116 29.32 25.99 -129.78
C SER A 116 30.22 26.28 -128.58
N TRP A 117 31.14 27.25 -128.69
CA TRP A 117 32.01 27.65 -127.58
C TRP A 117 31.20 28.38 -126.51
N GLY A 118 31.09 27.74 -125.34
CA GLY A 118 30.28 28.23 -124.22
C GLY A 118 28.90 27.56 -124.11
N GLY A 119 28.44 26.85 -125.15
CA GLY A 119 27.20 26.06 -125.11
C GLY A 119 27.29 24.89 -124.13
N ASP A 120 28.39 24.12 -124.19
CA ASP A 120 28.61 22.98 -123.31
C ASP A 120 28.74 23.40 -121.84
N ALA A 121 29.43 24.52 -121.57
CA ALA A 121 29.54 25.08 -120.22
C ALA A 121 28.19 25.59 -119.71
N ALA A 122 27.41 26.29 -120.55
CA ALA A 122 26.08 26.77 -120.19
C ALA A 122 25.08 25.62 -119.98
N GLN A 123 25.16 24.54 -120.76
CA GLN A 123 24.34 23.34 -120.59
C GLN A 123 24.70 22.60 -119.30
N LEU A 124 25.99 22.50 -118.98
CA LEU A 124 26.48 21.91 -117.74
C LEU A 124 26.00 22.72 -116.53
N HIS A 125 26.12 24.05 -116.57
CA HIS A 125 25.53 24.93 -115.56
C HIS A 125 24.00 24.78 -115.46
N ALA A 126 23.28 24.73 -116.59
CA ALA A 126 21.83 24.59 -116.60
C ALA A 126 21.32 23.27 -115.98
N VAL A 127 22.10 22.18 -116.05
CA VAL A 127 21.75 20.89 -115.44
C VAL A 127 22.25 20.80 -114.00
N TYR A 128 23.49 21.23 -113.72
CA TYR A 128 24.09 21.06 -112.39
C TYR A 128 23.69 22.16 -111.40
N ASP A 129 23.46 23.41 -111.81
CA ASP A 129 23.02 24.47 -110.90
C ASP A 129 21.68 24.17 -110.21
N PRO A 130 20.61 23.69 -110.90
CA PRO A 130 19.39 23.30 -110.20
C PRO A 130 19.59 22.07 -109.31
N GLN A 131 20.45 21.11 -109.69
CA GLN A 131 20.78 19.97 -108.83
C GLN A 131 21.54 20.39 -107.57
N LEU A 132 22.51 21.31 -107.69
CA LEU A 132 23.24 21.88 -106.56
C LEU A 132 22.34 22.71 -105.66
N LYS A 133 21.38 23.46 -106.23
CA LYS A 133 20.35 24.17 -105.45
C LYS A 133 19.45 23.18 -104.71
N ALA A 134 18.96 22.14 -105.38
CA ALA A 134 18.12 21.11 -104.75
C ALA A 134 18.85 20.36 -103.62
N LEU A 135 20.12 19.99 -103.82
CA LEU A 135 20.95 19.38 -102.78
C LEU A 135 21.20 20.34 -101.61
N ARG A 136 21.42 21.62 -101.87
CA ARG A 136 21.53 22.64 -100.80
C ARG A 136 20.23 22.81 -100.03
N GLU A 137 19.09 22.88 -100.72
CA GLU A 137 17.78 22.92 -100.08
C GLU A 137 17.50 21.68 -99.22
N GLN A 138 17.92 20.50 -99.68
CA GLN A 138 17.85 19.26 -98.88
C GLN A 138 18.75 19.29 -97.66
N ILE A 139 19.98 19.81 -97.78
CA ILE A 139 20.88 20.00 -96.65
C ILE A 139 20.27 20.99 -95.65
N ASP A 140 19.74 22.12 -96.11
CA ASP A 140 19.12 23.13 -95.25
C ASP A 140 17.83 22.61 -94.58
N ALA A 141 17.05 21.77 -95.28
CA ALA A 141 15.92 21.06 -94.70
C ALA A 141 16.39 20.06 -93.62
N ALA A 142 17.41 19.25 -93.90
CA ALA A 142 17.97 18.30 -92.93
C ALA A 142 18.59 19.00 -91.71
N ILE A 143 19.24 20.16 -91.88
CA ILE A 143 19.76 20.97 -90.78
C ILE A 143 18.62 21.51 -89.92
N ARG A 144 17.54 22.01 -90.54
CA ARG A 144 16.35 22.46 -89.80
C ARG A 144 15.68 21.33 -89.04
N ASP A 145 15.50 20.17 -89.67
CA ASP A 145 14.90 19.01 -89.04
C ASP A 145 15.77 18.48 -87.89
N ARG A 146 17.10 18.45 -88.07
CA ARG A 146 18.05 18.10 -87.01
C ARG A 146 17.97 19.08 -85.85
N ALA A 147 17.99 20.38 -86.10
CA ALA A 147 17.88 21.40 -85.06
C ALA A 147 16.54 21.30 -84.32
N TYR A 148 15.45 21.01 -85.04
CA TYR A 148 14.15 20.77 -84.45
C TYR A 148 14.15 19.52 -83.55
N GLN A 149 14.73 18.40 -84.02
CA GLN A 149 14.85 17.17 -83.23
C GLN A 149 15.74 17.35 -82.00
N GLU A 150 16.87 18.06 -82.13
CA GLU A 150 17.76 18.37 -81.00
C GLU A 150 17.04 19.22 -79.94
N LEU A 151 16.21 20.20 -80.36
CA LEU A 151 15.40 20.99 -79.44
C LEU A 151 14.34 20.13 -78.73
N GLN A 152 13.64 19.25 -79.45
CA GLN A 152 12.66 18.34 -78.85
C GLN A 152 13.33 17.37 -77.88
N LEU A 153 14.50 16.84 -78.23
CA LEU A 153 15.28 15.98 -77.35
C LEU A 153 15.67 16.73 -76.08
N LYS A 154 16.18 17.95 -76.18
CA LYS A 154 16.52 18.78 -75.02
C LYS A 154 15.30 19.10 -74.15
N ARG A 155 14.15 19.34 -74.78
CA ARG A 155 12.89 19.54 -74.06
C ARG A 155 12.48 18.26 -73.30
N HIS A 156 12.52 17.11 -73.96
CA HIS A 156 12.19 15.84 -73.32
C HIS A 156 13.19 15.45 -72.22
N GLU A 157 14.49 15.74 -72.39
CA GLU A 157 15.50 15.59 -71.34
C GLU A 157 15.17 16.46 -70.12
N TYR A 158 14.74 17.72 -70.35
CA TYR A 158 14.29 18.60 -69.27
C TYR A 158 13.03 18.08 -68.58
N ASP A 159 12.03 17.64 -69.35
CA ASP A 159 10.78 17.09 -68.81
C ASP A 159 11.06 15.81 -67.98
N LEU A 160 11.93 14.92 -68.48
CA LEU A 160 12.37 13.72 -67.76
C LEU A 160 13.11 14.09 -66.47
N TRP A 161 14.02 15.06 -66.53
CA TRP A 161 14.73 15.54 -65.35
C TRP A 161 13.74 16.12 -64.32
N GLN A 162 12.77 16.93 -64.76
CA GLN A 162 11.75 17.51 -63.89
C GLN A 162 10.87 16.43 -63.22
N ILE A 163 10.42 15.44 -63.98
CA ILE A 163 9.63 14.31 -63.45
C ILE A 163 10.48 13.47 -62.48
N GLN A 164 11.74 13.19 -62.80
CA GLN A 164 12.65 12.48 -61.91
C GLN A 164 12.87 13.23 -60.59
N GLN A 165 13.02 14.56 -60.61
CA GLN A 165 13.11 15.37 -59.40
C GLN A 165 11.82 15.30 -58.57
N GLN A 166 10.65 15.37 -59.23
CA GLN A 166 9.37 15.22 -58.53
C GLN A 166 9.25 13.84 -57.88
N ILE A 167 9.55 12.77 -58.61
CA ILE A 167 9.52 11.40 -58.09
C ILE A 167 10.47 11.27 -56.90
N ALA A 168 11.71 11.75 -56.98
CA ALA A 168 12.66 11.72 -55.86
C ALA A 168 12.11 12.44 -54.62
N THR A 169 11.44 13.59 -54.79
CA THR A 169 10.83 14.30 -53.64
C THR A 169 9.64 13.57 -53.01
N PHE A 170 8.91 12.75 -53.78
CA PHE A 170 7.82 11.92 -53.28
C PHE A 170 8.30 10.61 -52.67
N GLU A 171 9.29 9.96 -53.30
CA GLU A 171 9.77 8.63 -52.91
C GLU A 171 10.65 8.65 -51.66
N ASP A 172 11.39 9.73 -51.40
CA ASP A 172 12.54 9.55 -50.52
C ASP A 172 12.20 9.35 -49.04
N ASN A 173 11.16 9.94 -48.46
CA ASN A 173 11.05 9.88 -46.99
C ASN A 173 9.68 10.19 -46.38
N ASN A 174 8.79 10.92 -47.05
CA ASN A 174 7.60 11.44 -46.37
C ASN A 174 6.58 10.36 -46.01
N ASP A 175 6.28 9.46 -46.94
CA ASP A 175 5.30 8.40 -46.70
C ASP A 175 5.83 7.33 -45.75
N ILE A 176 7.12 6.97 -45.90
CA ILE A 176 7.80 6.02 -45.01
C ILE A 176 7.89 6.60 -43.59
N ASN A 177 8.28 7.87 -43.44
CA ASN A 177 8.32 8.53 -42.13
C ASN A 177 6.91 8.68 -41.54
N ARG A 178 5.90 9.00 -42.35
CA ARG A 178 4.52 9.10 -41.88
C ARG A 178 3.98 7.74 -41.43
N LEU A 179 4.26 6.68 -42.17
CA LEU A 179 3.89 5.32 -41.82
C LEU A 179 4.60 4.88 -40.54
N ASN A 180 5.89 5.19 -40.39
CA ASN A 180 6.65 4.90 -39.16
C ASN A 180 6.12 5.69 -37.96
N GLN A 181 5.76 6.96 -38.12
CA GLN A 181 5.11 7.76 -37.07
C GLN A 181 3.77 7.14 -36.64
N LEU A 182 2.90 6.83 -37.61
CA LEU A 182 1.61 6.18 -37.35
C LEU A 182 1.78 4.81 -36.67
N LYS A 183 2.80 4.05 -37.07
CA LYS A 183 3.14 2.78 -36.44
C LYS A 183 3.60 2.97 -34.99
N GLN A 184 4.44 3.96 -34.71
CA GLN A 184 4.87 4.29 -33.36
C GLN A 184 3.68 4.75 -32.48
N GLU A 185 2.76 5.55 -33.03
CA GLU A 185 1.53 5.95 -32.34
C GLU A 185 0.62 4.74 -32.07
N LEU A 186 0.49 3.82 -33.04
CA LEU A 186 -0.27 2.58 -32.86
C LEU A 186 0.35 1.67 -31.79
N ASP A 187 1.68 1.49 -31.83
CA ASP A 187 2.40 0.69 -30.84
C ASP A 187 2.27 1.34 -29.44
N GLY A 188 2.38 2.66 -29.36
CA GLY A 188 2.20 3.42 -28.10
C GLY A 188 0.79 3.27 -27.53
N THR A 189 -0.25 3.45 -28.35
CA THR A 189 -1.65 3.27 -27.93
C THR A 189 -1.96 1.80 -27.60
N SER A 190 -1.35 0.83 -28.29
CA SER A 190 -1.49 -0.59 -27.96
C SER A 190 -0.93 -0.90 -26.58
N VAL A 191 0.25 -0.37 -26.24
CA VAL A 191 0.85 -0.54 -24.90
C VAL A 191 0.00 0.15 -23.83
N GLU A 192 -0.54 1.33 -24.10
CA GLU A 192 -1.45 2.02 -23.17
C GLU A 192 -2.73 1.22 -22.93
N LEU A 193 -3.34 0.66 -23.99
CA LEU A 193 -4.51 -0.20 -23.87
C LEU A 193 -4.21 -1.47 -23.06
N GLU A 194 -3.05 -2.08 -23.27
CA GLU A 194 -2.62 -3.26 -22.52
C GLU A 194 -2.36 -2.92 -21.04
N HIS A 195 -1.77 -1.76 -20.75
CA HIS A 195 -1.60 -1.27 -19.40
C HIS A 195 -2.95 -1.01 -18.69
N LEU A 196 -3.88 -0.32 -19.37
CA LEU A 196 -5.22 -0.06 -18.84
C LEU A 196 -6.01 -1.35 -18.62
N ARG A 197 -5.87 -2.33 -19.53
CA ARG A 197 -6.46 -3.66 -19.37
C ARG A 197 -5.91 -4.37 -18.14
N ASN A 198 -4.59 -4.41 -17.98
CA ASN A 198 -3.95 -5.01 -16.81
C ASN A 198 -4.37 -4.31 -15.51
N LEU A 199 -4.53 -2.98 -15.52
CA LEU A 199 -5.02 -2.23 -14.37
C LEU A 199 -6.49 -2.57 -14.06
N CYS A 200 -7.34 -2.70 -15.07
CA CYS A 200 -8.73 -3.14 -14.90
C CYS A 200 -8.80 -4.55 -14.31
N ASP A 201 -7.97 -5.47 -14.81
CA ASP A 201 -7.90 -6.84 -14.31
C ASP A 201 -7.41 -6.88 -12.85
N GLN A 202 -6.37 -6.10 -12.51
CA GLN A 202 -5.92 -5.94 -11.13
C GLN A 202 -7.03 -5.40 -10.23
N ARG A 203 -7.73 -4.34 -10.64
CA ARG A 203 -8.86 -3.79 -9.89
C ARG A 203 -10.02 -4.77 -9.75
N LEU A 204 -10.29 -5.56 -10.78
CA LEU A 204 -11.30 -6.62 -10.72
C LEU A 204 -10.89 -7.68 -9.69
N THR A 205 -9.63 -8.11 -9.68
CA THR A 205 -9.13 -9.07 -8.67
C THR A 205 -9.22 -8.50 -7.26
N ASP A 206 -8.84 -7.23 -7.05
CA ASP A 206 -8.99 -6.55 -5.77
C ASP A 206 -10.45 -6.50 -5.31
N LEU A 207 -11.37 -6.14 -6.20
CA LEU A 207 -12.81 -6.12 -5.89
C LEU A 207 -13.34 -7.52 -5.56
N THR A 208 -12.90 -8.56 -6.27
CA THR A 208 -13.31 -9.94 -5.94
C THR A 208 -12.78 -10.38 -4.58
N ARG A 209 -11.55 -10.01 -4.22
CA ARG A 209 -10.97 -10.26 -2.90
C ARG A 209 -11.69 -9.49 -1.79
N GLN A 210 -11.99 -8.21 -2.02
CA GLN A 210 -12.77 -7.41 -1.05
C GLN A 210 -14.17 -8.00 -0.86
N ARG A 211 -14.80 -8.45 -1.94
CA ARG A 211 -16.10 -9.12 -1.88
C ARG A 211 -16.04 -10.41 -1.08
N SER A 212 -15.02 -11.25 -1.26
CA SER A 212 -14.88 -12.50 -0.47
C SER A 212 -14.66 -12.20 1.01
N ILE A 213 -13.81 -11.23 1.34
CA ILE A 213 -13.59 -10.81 2.73
C ILE A 213 -14.89 -10.30 3.36
N MET A 214 -15.68 -9.51 2.62
CA MET A 214 -16.96 -9.01 3.12
C MET A 214 -17.97 -10.15 3.33
N GLU A 215 -17.97 -11.17 2.47
CA GLU A 215 -18.81 -12.35 2.64
C GLU A 215 -18.41 -13.19 3.86
N ASP A 216 -17.11 -13.35 4.12
CA ASP A 216 -16.60 -14.05 5.29
C ASP A 216 -16.93 -13.29 6.59
N LEU A 217 -16.77 -11.96 6.60
CA LEU A 217 -17.15 -11.11 7.73
C LEU A 217 -18.66 -11.16 8.01
N LEU A 218 -19.50 -11.24 6.97
CA LEU A 218 -20.94 -11.40 7.13
C LEU A 218 -21.28 -12.77 7.74
N LYS A 219 -20.60 -13.85 7.32
CA LYS A 219 -20.77 -15.18 7.93
C LYS A 219 -20.34 -15.19 9.39
N GLU A 220 -19.24 -14.51 9.73
CA GLU A 220 -18.78 -14.38 11.10
C GLU A 220 -19.77 -13.57 11.95
N LEU A 221 -20.31 -12.47 11.41
CA LEU A 221 -21.35 -11.68 12.06
C LEU A 221 -22.62 -12.50 12.34
N ASP A 222 -23.08 -13.29 11.37
CA ASP A 222 -24.24 -14.17 11.54
C ASP A 222 -23.94 -15.27 12.58
N GLY A 223 -22.72 -15.82 12.59
CA GLY A 223 -22.27 -16.76 13.62
C GLY A 223 -22.30 -16.16 15.03
N LEU A 224 -21.75 -14.96 15.19
CA LEU A 224 -21.77 -14.22 16.47
C LEU A 224 -23.19 -13.86 16.91
N LYS A 225 -24.07 -13.53 15.97
CA LYS A 225 -25.48 -13.26 16.27
C LYS A 225 -26.18 -14.52 16.79
N ASN A 226 -25.97 -15.66 16.15
CA ASN A 226 -26.55 -16.92 16.61
C ASN A 226 -26.00 -17.31 18.00
N GLU A 227 -24.71 -17.09 18.25
CA GLU A 227 -24.13 -17.32 19.57
C GLU A 227 -24.73 -16.38 20.62
N LEU A 228 -24.92 -15.10 20.30
CA LEU A 228 -25.60 -14.15 21.18
C LEU A 228 -27.04 -14.61 21.49
N ASP A 229 -27.79 -15.03 20.48
CA ASP A 229 -29.17 -15.52 20.65
C ASP A 229 -29.20 -16.79 21.53
N ASN A 230 -28.22 -17.70 21.39
CA ASN A 230 -28.06 -18.88 22.24
C ASN A 230 -27.75 -18.50 23.70
N GLN A 231 -26.80 -17.59 23.91
CA GLN A 231 -26.43 -17.09 25.24
C GLN A 231 -27.61 -16.35 25.92
N GLN A 232 -28.41 -15.62 25.14
CA GLN A 232 -29.63 -15.00 25.64
C GLN A 232 -30.67 -16.04 26.07
N LEU A 233 -30.84 -17.10 25.28
CA LEU A 233 -31.74 -18.20 25.64
C LEU A 233 -31.26 -18.92 26.91
N GLU A 234 -29.98 -19.24 27.02
CA GLU A 234 -29.40 -19.87 28.22
C GLU A 234 -29.56 -18.97 29.45
N ARG A 235 -29.27 -17.67 29.33
CA ARG A 235 -29.51 -16.69 30.39
C ARG A 235 -30.98 -16.69 30.85
N ILE A 236 -31.94 -16.70 29.92
CA ILE A 236 -33.37 -16.74 30.24
C ILE A 236 -33.73 -18.04 30.98
N VAL A 237 -33.18 -19.18 30.56
CA VAL A 237 -33.40 -20.48 31.24
C VAL A 237 -32.88 -20.41 32.67
N ILE A 238 -31.65 -19.95 32.89
CA ILE A 238 -31.06 -19.81 34.23
C ILE A 238 -31.85 -18.81 35.08
N GLU A 239 -32.32 -17.69 34.52
CA GLU A 239 -33.16 -16.73 35.25
C GLU A 239 -34.49 -17.34 35.70
N ASN A 240 -35.13 -18.15 34.85
CA ASN A 240 -36.34 -18.88 35.21
C ASN A 240 -36.05 -19.90 36.33
N GLU A 241 -34.97 -20.68 36.23
CA GLU A 241 -34.56 -21.61 37.29
C GLU A 241 -34.30 -20.88 38.61
N LEU A 242 -33.59 -19.75 38.56
CA LEU A 242 -33.34 -18.92 39.73
C LEU A 242 -34.66 -18.39 40.32
N GLN A 243 -35.61 -17.96 39.48
CA GLN A 243 -36.92 -17.54 39.93
C GLN A 243 -37.68 -18.69 40.63
N THR A 244 -37.69 -19.89 40.05
CA THR A 244 -38.34 -21.05 40.70
C THR A 244 -37.71 -21.39 42.05
N LEU A 245 -36.37 -21.30 42.17
CA LEU A 245 -35.67 -21.52 43.43
C LEU A 245 -35.95 -20.43 44.46
N ARG A 246 -36.05 -19.16 44.04
CA ARG A 246 -36.45 -18.04 44.93
C ARG A 246 -37.87 -18.23 45.45
N GLU A 247 -38.80 -18.61 44.58
CA GLU A 247 -40.18 -18.90 44.96
C GLU A 247 -40.25 -20.09 45.93
N HIS A 248 -39.47 -21.14 45.67
CA HIS A 248 -39.36 -22.29 46.57
C HIS A 248 -38.78 -21.92 47.95
N ALA A 249 -37.71 -21.12 47.98
CA ALA A 249 -37.12 -20.65 49.23
C ALA A 249 -38.08 -19.78 50.05
N ALA A 250 -38.77 -18.83 49.39
CA ALA A 250 -39.78 -17.99 50.04
C ALA A 250 -40.96 -18.82 50.57
N PHE A 251 -41.39 -19.84 49.83
CA PHE A 251 -42.41 -20.77 50.28
C PHE A 251 -41.96 -21.57 51.51
N GLN A 252 -40.72 -22.06 51.50
CA GLN A 252 -40.15 -22.79 52.64
C GLN A 252 -40.00 -21.90 53.87
N GLU A 253 -39.56 -20.66 53.72
CA GLU A 253 -39.50 -19.68 54.81
C GLU A 253 -40.90 -19.39 55.38
N ALA A 254 -41.91 -19.23 54.52
CA ALA A 254 -43.29 -19.06 54.96
C ALA A 254 -43.81 -20.28 55.75
N ILE A 255 -43.46 -21.50 55.33
CA ILE A 255 -43.77 -22.73 56.09
C ILE A 255 -43.08 -22.71 57.46
N HIS A 256 -41.78 -22.45 57.50
CA HIS A 256 -41.03 -22.42 58.76
C HIS A 256 -41.55 -21.35 59.72
N LEU A 257 -41.92 -20.18 59.20
CA LEU A 257 -42.55 -19.12 59.99
C LEU A 257 -43.93 -19.55 60.51
N ALA A 258 -44.75 -20.20 59.69
CA ALA A 258 -46.04 -20.73 60.11
C ALA A 258 -45.89 -21.80 61.20
N GLN A 259 -44.99 -22.77 61.02
CA GLN A 259 -44.67 -23.80 62.00
C GLN A 259 -44.13 -23.20 63.30
N ARG A 260 -43.25 -22.19 63.22
CA ARG A 260 -42.74 -21.47 64.39
C ARG A 260 -43.86 -20.76 65.14
N ASN A 261 -44.76 -20.09 64.43
CA ASN A 261 -45.89 -19.39 65.05
C ASN A 261 -46.86 -20.38 65.71
N GLU A 262 -47.12 -21.53 65.09
CA GLU A 262 -47.89 -22.61 65.68
C GLU A 262 -47.21 -23.17 66.95
N LEU A 263 -45.91 -23.46 66.90
CA LEU A 263 -45.12 -23.90 68.07
C LEU A 263 -45.13 -22.87 69.20
N VAL A 264 -45.02 -21.58 68.89
CA VAL A 264 -45.13 -20.50 69.89
C VAL A 264 -46.54 -20.44 70.49
N THR A 265 -47.57 -20.77 69.72
CA THR A 265 -48.97 -20.80 70.19
C THR A 265 -49.25 -22.03 71.05
N LEU A 266 -48.68 -23.20 70.70
CA LEU A 266 -48.76 -24.43 71.50
C LEU A 266 -47.81 -24.42 72.71
N SER A 267 -46.74 -23.64 72.66
CA SER A 267 -45.92 -23.34 73.83
C SER A 267 -46.80 -22.59 74.81
N THR A 268 -47.15 -23.24 75.92
CA THR A 268 -47.87 -22.61 77.03
C THR A 268 -47.20 -21.27 77.34
N PRO A 269 -47.95 -20.14 77.38
CA PRO A 269 -47.35 -18.87 77.74
C PRO A 269 -46.63 -19.11 79.07
N VAL A 270 -45.36 -18.75 79.13
CA VAL A 270 -44.61 -18.75 80.38
C VAL A 270 -45.39 -17.82 81.30
N LEU A 271 -46.29 -18.39 82.11
CA LEU A 271 -46.96 -17.69 83.19
C LEU A 271 -45.81 -17.08 83.96
N ASP A 272 -45.77 -15.75 84.03
CA ASP A 272 -44.84 -15.06 84.91
C ASP A 272 -45.33 -15.33 86.34
N VAL A 273 -45.01 -16.53 86.81
CA VAL A 273 -45.30 -17.04 88.15
C VAL A 273 -44.68 -16.09 89.18
N SER A 274 -43.58 -15.42 88.82
CA SER A 274 -42.98 -14.37 89.65
C SER A 274 -43.86 -13.13 89.75
N GLY A 275 -44.45 -12.68 88.64
CA GLY A 275 -45.38 -11.55 88.59
C GLY A 275 -46.67 -11.85 89.37
N PHE A 276 -47.21 -13.05 89.22
CA PHE A 276 -48.38 -13.52 89.97
C PHE A 276 -48.10 -13.56 91.47
N TYR A 277 -47.03 -14.24 91.91
CA TYR A 277 -46.69 -14.30 93.33
C TYR A 277 -46.26 -12.95 93.90
N ARG A 278 -45.61 -12.08 93.12
CA ARG A 278 -45.27 -10.72 93.56
C ARG A 278 -46.52 -9.88 93.81
N ALA A 279 -47.53 -9.99 92.93
CA ALA A 279 -48.79 -9.29 93.13
C ALA A 279 -49.53 -9.81 94.37
N GLU A 280 -49.57 -11.13 94.56
CA GLU A 280 -50.24 -11.75 95.71
C GLU A 280 -49.51 -11.47 97.03
N LEU A 281 -48.17 -11.52 97.04
CA LEU A 281 -47.35 -11.13 98.19
C LEU A 281 -47.47 -9.65 98.52
N ALA A 282 -47.51 -8.77 97.51
CA ALA A 282 -47.71 -7.34 97.73
C ALA A 282 -49.07 -7.05 98.37
N ARG A 283 -50.11 -7.77 97.95
CA ARG A 283 -51.45 -7.69 98.55
C ARG A 283 -51.43 -8.19 100.00
N ALA A 284 -50.88 -9.37 100.27
CA ALA A 284 -50.77 -9.91 101.62
C ALA A 284 -49.96 -8.99 102.56
N ILE A 285 -48.88 -8.37 102.08
CA ILE A 285 -48.10 -7.39 102.86
C ILE A 285 -48.92 -6.12 103.12
N SER A 286 -49.73 -5.66 102.16
CA SER A 286 -50.63 -4.52 102.35
C SER A 286 -51.68 -4.81 103.42
N ASP A 287 -52.29 -5.99 103.37
CA ASP A 287 -53.30 -6.43 104.33
C ASP A 287 -52.69 -6.54 105.74
N ILE A 288 -51.51 -7.17 105.87
CA ILE A 288 -50.77 -7.26 107.15
C ILE A 288 -50.44 -5.86 107.70
N ARG A 289 -50.01 -4.92 106.85
CA ARG A 289 -49.75 -3.54 107.29
C ARG A 289 -51.00 -2.86 107.81
N GLN A 290 -52.13 -3.05 107.13
CA GLN A 290 -53.41 -2.51 107.56
C GLN A 290 -53.84 -3.12 108.91
N ASP A 291 -53.69 -4.43 109.08
CA ASP A 291 -53.96 -5.10 110.35
C ASP A 291 -53.07 -4.60 111.48
N PHE A 292 -51.77 -4.37 111.22
CA PHE A 292 -50.86 -3.76 112.20
C PHE A 292 -51.24 -2.31 112.54
N GLU A 293 -51.71 -1.53 111.57
CA GLU A 293 -52.17 -0.15 111.82
C GLU A 293 -53.45 -0.14 112.66
N VAL A 294 -54.40 -1.03 112.37
CA VAL A 294 -55.60 -1.23 113.18
C VAL A 294 -55.25 -1.71 114.58
N LEU A 295 -54.36 -2.70 114.71
CA LEU A 295 -53.89 -3.19 116.01
C LEU A 295 -53.15 -2.10 116.78
N SER A 296 -52.33 -1.28 116.11
CA SER A 296 -51.64 -0.16 116.75
C SER A 296 -52.64 0.89 117.22
N HIS A 297 -53.66 1.22 116.41
CA HIS A 297 -54.74 2.10 116.83
C HIS A 297 -55.53 1.51 117.99
N GLN A 298 -55.82 0.21 117.99
CA GLN A 298 -56.45 -0.48 119.11
C GLN A 298 -55.58 -0.42 120.36
N GLN A 299 -54.27 -0.69 120.27
CA GLN A 299 -53.34 -0.59 121.39
C GLN A 299 -53.23 0.83 121.92
N VAL A 300 -53.23 1.85 121.05
CA VAL A 300 -53.25 3.25 121.47
C VAL A 300 -54.58 3.57 122.16
N ASN A 301 -55.71 3.14 121.61
CA ASN A 301 -57.02 3.34 122.23
C ASN A 301 -57.16 2.60 123.56
N GLU A 302 -56.66 1.36 123.66
CA GLU A 302 -56.60 0.58 124.90
C GLU A 302 -55.66 1.23 125.90
N LEU A 303 -54.54 1.82 125.46
CA LEU A 303 -53.65 2.60 126.32
C LEU A 303 -54.32 3.90 126.76
N GLU A 304 -55.05 4.60 125.89
CA GLU A 304 -55.82 5.79 126.24
C GLU A 304 -56.95 5.44 127.21
N GLU A 305 -57.66 4.34 126.98
CA GLU A 305 -58.69 3.83 127.88
C GLU A 305 -58.07 3.32 129.18
N TYR A 306 -56.91 2.67 129.13
CA TYR A 306 -56.14 2.29 130.33
C TYR A 306 -55.63 3.51 131.07
N TYR A 307 -55.15 4.56 130.42
CA TYR A 307 -54.73 5.80 131.07
C TYR A 307 -55.93 6.59 131.57
N ASN A 308 -57.07 6.57 130.89
CA ASN A 308 -58.32 7.14 131.36
C ASN A 308 -58.82 6.38 132.58
N ILE A 309 -58.91 5.05 132.51
CA ILE A 309 -59.25 4.18 133.64
C ILE A 309 -58.19 4.30 134.73
N LYS A 310 -56.90 4.42 134.44
CA LYS A 310 -55.83 4.52 135.44
C LYS A 310 -55.79 5.92 136.04
N THR A 311 -56.16 6.97 135.34
CA THR A 311 -56.33 8.32 135.92
C THR A 311 -57.61 8.39 136.72
N GLU A 312 -58.71 7.78 136.25
CA GLU A 312 -59.96 7.59 137.00
C GLU A 312 -59.72 6.71 138.23
N GLN A 313 -58.89 5.67 138.10
CA GLN A 313 -58.49 4.76 139.15
C GLN A 313 -57.48 5.42 140.06
N VAL A 314 -56.54 6.27 139.62
CA VAL A 314 -55.67 7.06 140.50
C VAL A 314 -56.48 8.13 141.21
N ARG A 315 -57.51 8.70 140.58
CA ARG A 315 -58.49 9.55 141.27
C ARG A 315 -59.24 8.73 142.32
N ALA A 316 -59.75 7.56 141.93
CA ALA A 316 -60.46 6.64 142.80
C ALA A 316 -59.55 5.90 143.78
N GLU A 317 -58.23 5.89 143.58
CA GLU A 317 -57.17 5.29 144.40
C GLU A 317 -56.51 6.38 145.21
N ILE A 318 -56.64 7.67 144.92
CA ILE A 318 -56.49 8.71 145.94
C ILE A 318 -57.70 8.64 146.88
N GLU A 319 -58.91 8.49 146.32
CA GLU A 319 -60.16 8.26 147.06
C GLU A 319 -60.11 6.95 147.86
N SER A 320 -59.54 5.91 147.26
CA SER A 320 -59.45 4.58 147.85
C SER A 320 -58.09 4.26 148.47
N GLU A 321 -57.02 5.06 148.38
CA GLU A 321 -55.78 4.94 149.20
C GLU A 321 -56.01 5.64 150.54
N ASN A 322 -56.87 6.67 150.58
CA ASN A 322 -57.58 7.02 151.81
C ASN A 322 -58.36 5.81 152.36
N GLU A 323 -58.98 4.99 151.50
CA GLU A 323 -59.74 3.78 151.90
C GLU A 323 -58.92 2.47 151.95
N ARG A 324 -57.65 2.44 151.49
CA ARG A 324 -56.81 1.24 151.28
C ARG A 324 -55.50 1.30 152.04
N LYS A 325 -55.11 2.47 152.60
CA LYS A 325 -54.44 2.46 153.92
C LYS A 325 -55.26 1.64 154.94
N ARG A 326 -56.57 1.52 154.72
CA ARG A 326 -57.49 0.73 155.55
C ARG A 326 -57.50 -0.77 155.27
N VAL A 327 -57.05 -1.26 154.11
CA VAL A 327 -57.24 -2.67 153.70
C VAL A 327 -56.02 -3.25 152.99
N LEU A 328 -54.84 -3.11 153.60
CA LEU A 328 -53.94 -4.25 153.79
C LEU A 328 -53.66 -5.18 152.58
N ALA A 329 -52.39 -5.23 152.20
CA ALA A 329 -51.62 -6.46 152.44
C ALA A 329 -52.19 -7.80 151.89
N SER A 330 -52.40 -7.94 150.58
CA SER A 330 -52.56 -9.28 149.98
C SER A 330 -52.37 -9.29 148.45
N GLU A 331 -51.10 -9.24 148.02
CA GLU A 331 -50.37 -10.27 147.21
C GLU A 331 -51.20 -11.22 146.31
N GLY A 332 -50.84 -11.62 145.07
CA GLY A 332 -49.59 -11.61 144.28
C GLY A 332 -49.32 -13.01 143.64
N VAL A 333 -48.53 -13.07 142.54
CA VAL A 333 -47.61 -14.18 142.07
C VAL A 333 -47.82 -14.82 140.67
N ILE A 334 -46.67 -15.09 140.03
CA ILE A 334 -46.23 -15.34 138.63
C ILE A 334 -45.42 -16.68 138.56
N GLU A 335 -45.00 -17.12 137.36
CA GLU A 335 -43.71 -17.81 137.03
C GLU A 335 -43.66 -19.36 136.92
N SER A 336 -43.92 -19.93 135.72
CA SER A 336 -43.48 -21.32 135.41
C SER A 336 -43.31 -21.74 133.92
N MET A 337 -43.24 -20.84 132.92
CA MET A 337 -43.46 -21.23 131.50
C MET A 337 -42.22 -21.36 130.58
N ASP A 338 -41.03 -20.89 130.94
CA ASP A 338 -39.99 -20.60 129.93
C ASP A 338 -39.03 -21.74 129.52
N LYS A 339 -39.04 -22.92 130.16
CA LYS A 339 -37.97 -23.91 129.94
C LYS A 339 -38.22 -24.92 128.80
N THR A 340 -39.46 -25.12 128.39
CA THR A 340 -39.83 -26.22 127.45
C THR A 340 -39.60 -25.86 125.99
N HIS A 341 -39.78 -24.59 125.61
CA HIS A 341 -39.78 -24.14 124.22
C HIS A 341 -38.40 -24.28 123.55
N LEU A 342 -37.32 -23.99 124.27
CA LEU A 342 -35.96 -23.89 123.70
C LEU A 342 -35.39 -25.24 123.22
N THR A 343 -35.84 -26.35 123.81
CA THR A 343 -35.36 -27.70 123.47
C THR A 343 -35.93 -28.26 122.17
N SER A 344 -37.08 -27.74 121.72
CA SER A 344 -37.78 -28.24 120.52
C SER A 344 -37.14 -27.74 119.22
N SER A 345 -36.74 -26.47 119.19
CA SER A 345 -36.19 -25.81 118.00
C SER A 345 -34.83 -26.36 117.53
N LEU A 346 -34.02 -26.90 118.45
CA LEU A 346 -32.68 -27.42 118.10
C LEU A 346 -32.73 -28.72 117.28
N ARG A 347 -33.80 -29.53 117.42
CA ARG A 347 -33.92 -30.82 116.72
C ARG A 347 -34.30 -30.68 115.25
N GLU A 348 -35.12 -29.68 114.89
CA GLU A 348 -35.56 -29.48 113.51
C GLU A 348 -34.40 -29.10 112.59
N ASN A 349 -33.48 -28.23 113.04
CA ASN A 349 -32.32 -27.80 112.25
C ASN A 349 -31.32 -28.91 111.92
N GLN A 350 -31.27 -30.00 112.69
CA GLN A 350 -30.39 -31.13 112.38
C GLN A 350 -30.92 -31.98 111.22
N THR A 351 -32.24 -32.04 111.04
CA THR A 351 -32.86 -32.86 109.98
C THR A 351 -32.72 -32.24 108.59
N THR A 352 -32.77 -30.91 108.50
CA THR A 352 -32.65 -30.18 107.23
C THR A 352 -31.24 -30.24 106.66
N PHE A 353 -30.21 -30.26 107.52
CA PHE A 353 -28.81 -30.37 107.11
C PHE A 353 -28.51 -31.67 106.34
N TYR A 354 -29.00 -32.81 106.82
CA TYR A 354 -28.77 -34.11 106.17
C TYR A 354 -29.52 -34.22 104.82
N SER A 355 -30.70 -33.63 104.70
CA SER A 355 -31.45 -33.60 103.43
C SER A 355 -30.71 -32.81 102.36
N LEU A 356 -30.17 -31.63 102.71
CA LEU A 356 -29.41 -30.78 101.79
C LEU A 356 -28.08 -31.42 101.38
N GLN A 357 -27.47 -32.22 102.25
CA GLN A 357 -26.23 -32.94 101.95
C GLN A 357 -26.44 -34.04 100.89
N GLU A 358 -27.57 -34.76 100.96
CA GLU A 358 -27.90 -35.81 99.98
C GLU A 358 -28.26 -35.24 98.61
N GLU A 359 -28.95 -34.08 98.56
CA GLU A 359 -29.24 -33.37 97.31
C GLU A 359 -27.96 -32.88 96.61
N ASN A 360 -27.00 -32.34 97.38
CA ASN A 360 -25.69 -31.95 96.85
C ASN A 360 -24.94 -33.11 96.21
N ARG A 361 -25.00 -34.30 96.82
CA ARG A 361 -24.37 -35.52 96.31
C ARG A 361 -25.01 -35.97 94.98
N GLN A 362 -26.33 -35.84 94.86
CA GLN A 362 -27.06 -36.18 93.64
C GLN A 362 -26.75 -35.22 92.49
N LEU A 363 -26.68 -33.91 92.76
CA LEU A 363 -26.30 -32.91 91.76
C LEU A 363 -24.86 -33.11 91.28
N GLN A 364 -23.92 -33.45 92.17
CA GLN A 364 -22.54 -33.79 91.79
C GLN A 364 -22.50 -35.01 90.85
N SER A 365 -23.24 -36.07 91.16
CA SER A 365 -23.31 -37.26 90.30
C SER A 365 -23.92 -36.99 88.93
N GLN A 366 -24.86 -36.04 88.82
CA GLN A 366 -25.44 -35.65 87.53
C GLN A 366 -24.45 -34.83 86.70
N LEU A 367 -23.66 -33.98 87.35
CA LEU A 367 -22.64 -33.16 86.69
C LEU A 367 -21.53 -34.05 86.11
N ASP A 368 -21.07 -35.05 86.87
CA ASP A 368 -20.08 -36.03 86.41
C ASP A 368 -20.57 -36.86 85.21
N ALA A 369 -21.86 -37.26 85.20
CA ALA A 369 -22.44 -37.99 84.08
C ALA A 369 -22.51 -37.15 82.79
N ILE A 370 -22.86 -35.85 82.91
CA ILE A 370 -22.88 -34.93 81.76
C ILE A 370 -21.47 -34.72 81.19
N ILE A 371 -20.45 -34.63 82.06
CA ILE A 371 -19.05 -34.51 81.61
C ILE A 371 -18.64 -35.75 80.82
N GLU A 372 -18.97 -36.96 81.30
CA GLU A 372 -18.62 -38.20 80.60
C GLU A 372 -19.29 -38.30 79.21
N ASP A 373 -20.53 -37.84 79.08
CA ASP A 373 -21.24 -37.82 77.79
C ASP A 373 -20.65 -36.78 76.82
N LEU A 374 -20.23 -35.61 77.32
CA LEU A 374 -19.54 -34.60 76.49
C LEU A 374 -18.18 -35.12 75.99
N GLU A 375 -17.40 -35.79 76.83
CA GLU A 375 -16.11 -36.38 76.43
C GLU A 375 -16.27 -37.46 75.35
N LYS A 376 -17.36 -38.25 75.40
CA LYS A 376 -17.68 -39.24 74.36
C LYS A 376 -17.98 -38.56 73.02
N ILE A 377 -18.81 -37.52 73.02
CA ILE A 377 -19.17 -36.77 71.79
C ILE A 377 -17.94 -36.09 71.19
N GLU A 378 -17.10 -35.47 72.01
CA GLU A 378 -15.84 -34.87 71.54
C GLU A 378 -14.90 -35.93 70.94
N GLY A 379 -14.80 -37.10 71.57
CA GLY A 379 -14.03 -38.23 71.07
C GLY A 379 -14.55 -38.78 69.74
N GLU A 380 -15.86 -38.84 69.52
CA GLU A 380 -16.48 -39.26 68.26
C GLU A 380 -16.22 -38.25 67.14
N HIS A 381 -16.46 -36.96 67.39
CA HIS A 381 -16.17 -35.91 66.40
C HIS A 381 -14.68 -35.77 66.08
N SER A 382 -13.79 -36.09 67.01
CA SER A 382 -12.34 -36.14 66.77
C SER A 382 -11.98 -37.28 65.80
N ARG A 383 -12.56 -38.47 66.00
CA ARG A 383 -12.38 -39.62 65.10
C ARG A 383 -12.95 -39.35 63.71
N GLU A 384 -14.13 -38.75 63.62
CA GLU A 384 -14.76 -38.42 62.34
C GLU A 384 -13.94 -37.41 61.54
N ARG A 385 -13.43 -36.35 62.20
CA ARG A 385 -12.49 -35.40 61.60
C ARG A 385 -11.23 -36.08 61.08
N GLN A 386 -10.66 -37.02 61.85
CA GLN A 386 -9.47 -37.75 61.43
C GLN A 386 -9.71 -38.61 60.17
N VAL A 387 -10.92 -39.16 59.99
CA VAL A 387 -11.29 -39.91 58.78
C VAL A 387 -11.39 -38.97 57.58
N TYR A 388 -12.07 -37.82 57.72
CA TYR A 388 -12.15 -36.84 56.64
C TYR A 388 -10.77 -36.29 56.25
N ASP A 389 -9.88 -36.06 57.21
CA ASP A 389 -8.50 -35.63 56.93
C ASP A 389 -7.71 -36.69 56.15
N GLN A 390 -7.92 -37.98 56.45
CA GLN A 390 -7.31 -39.08 55.70
C GLN A 390 -7.87 -39.19 54.27
N GLU A 391 -9.18 -39.08 54.09
CA GLU A 391 -9.82 -39.09 52.77
C GLU A 391 -9.39 -37.89 51.93
N PHE A 392 -9.28 -36.71 52.55
CA PHE A 392 -8.79 -35.51 51.89
C PHE A 392 -7.33 -35.67 51.44
N ALA A 393 -6.47 -36.24 52.28
CA ALA A 393 -5.09 -36.54 51.91
C ALA A 393 -5.01 -37.55 50.74
N GLN A 394 -5.87 -38.59 50.74
CA GLN A 394 -5.95 -39.54 49.63
C GLN A 394 -6.41 -38.87 48.33
N LEU A 395 -7.44 -38.01 48.39
CA LEU A 395 -7.91 -37.27 47.22
C LEU A 395 -6.81 -36.34 46.67
N GLN A 396 -6.10 -35.61 47.53
CA GLN A 396 -4.96 -34.80 47.10
C GLN A 396 -3.87 -35.62 46.41
N GLN A 397 -3.56 -36.82 46.94
CA GLN A 397 -2.59 -37.70 46.32
C GLN A 397 -3.07 -38.21 44.95
N THR A 398 -4.34 -38.60 44.81
CA THR A 398 -4.87 -39.00 43.50
C THR A 398 -4.86 -37.86 42.48
N ILE A 399 -5.11 -36.62 42.91
CA ILE A 399 -5.02 -35.44 42.04
C ILE A 399 -3.57 -35.23 41.59
N ALA A 400 -2.60 -35.34 42.51
CA ALA A 400 -1.18 -35.25 42.18
C ALA A 400 -0.75 -36.34 41.18
N ASP A 401 -1.12 -37.60 41.41
CA ASP A 401 -0.81 -38.71 40.51
C ASP A 401 -1.42 -38.50 39.11
N LYS A 402 -2.62 -37.92 39.03
CA LYS A 402 -3.26 -37.58 37.74
C LYS A 402 -2.55 -36.42 37.05
N GLN A 403 -2.07 -35.42 37.80
CA GLN A 403 -1.29 -34.31 37.24
C GLN A 403 0.06 -34.80 36.71
N ASP A 404 0.78 -35.62 37.46
CA ASP A 404 2.05 -36.23 36.99
C ASP A 404 1.83 -37.08 35.74
N GLY A 405 0.72 -37.81 35.66
CA GLY A 405 0.33 -38.57 34.47
C GLY A 405 0.04 -37.66 33.25
N ILE A 406 -0.61 -36.52 33.47
CA ILE A 406 -0.85 -35.51 32.42
C ILE A 406 0.47 -34.90 31.97
N ASP A 407 1.36 -34.55 32.90
CA ASP A 407 2.66 -33.94 32.59
C ASP A 407 3.54 -34.91 31.79
N SER A 408 3.57 -36.19 32.15
CA SER A 408 4.27 -37.23 31.37
C SER A 408 3.67 -37.42 29.97
N MET A 409 2.34 -37.38 29.84
CA MET A 409 1.67 -37.43 28.53
C MET A 409 1.94 -36.19 27.69
N LEU A 410 2.01 -35.01 28.31
CA LEU A 410 2.36 -33.76 27.65
C LEU A 410 3.82 -33.78 27.20
N GLU A 411 4.74 -34.26 28.02
CA GLU A 411 6.15 -34.43 27.66
C GLU A 411 6.31 -35.40 26.48
N ASN A 412 5.61 -36.55 26.51
CA ASN A 412 5.57 -37.46 25.38
C ASN A 412 4.93 -36.82 24.15
N ASN A 413 3.87 -36.02 24.31
CA ASN A 413 3.25 -35.30 23.19
C ASN A 413 4.19 -34.25 22.59
N ILE A 414 4.96 -33.55 23.41
CA ILE A 414 5.99 -32.60 22.97
C ILE A 414 7.11 -33.35 22.24
N SER A 415 7.57 -34.48 22.78
CA SER A 415 8.58 -35.34 22.14
C SER A 415 8.07 -35.87 20.79
N LEU A 416 6.85 -36.40 20.74
CA LEU A 416 6.24 -36.89 19.49
C LEU A 416 5.99 -35.76 18.49
N ARG A 417 5.62 -34.56 18.92
CA ARG A 417 5.52 -33.38 18.04
C ARG A 417 6.88 -32.94 17.53
N PHE A 418 7.92 -33.05 18.36
CA PHE A 418 9.29 -32.81 17.93
C PHE A 418 9.72 -33.85 16.90
N GLU A 419 9.44 -35.14 17.13
CA GLU A 419 9.69 -36.23 16.17
C GLU A 419 8.87 -36.07 14.89
N LEU A 420 7.59 -35.71 14.95
CA LEU A 420 6.77 -35.40 13.79
C LEU A 420 7.28 -34.17 13.03
N SER A 421 7.86 -33.20 13.73
CA SER A 421 8.48 -32.02 13.12
C SER A 421 9.81 -32.36 12.45
N THR A 422 10.62 -33.23 13.05
CA THR A 422 11.84 -33.73 12.41
C THR A 422 11.52 -34.66 11.24
N TYR A 423 10.54 -35.55 11.36
CA TYR A 423 10.00 -36.34 10.24
C TYR A 423 9.38 -35.45 9.18
N GLY A 424 8.65 -34.39 9.54
CA GLY A 424 8.08 -33.42 8.60
C GLY A 424 9.16 -32.65 7.85
N ARG A 425 10.24 -32.22 8.53
CA ARG A 425 11.41 -31.61 7.86
C ARG A 425 12.13 -32.61 6.96
N LEU A 426 12.30 -33.84 7.41
CA LEU A 426 12.95 -34.88 6.62
C LEU A 426 12.13 -35.23 5.38
N LEU A 427 10.82 -35.34 5.52
CA LEU A 427 9.89 -35.62 4.43
C LEU A 427 9.77 -34.41 3.49
N HIS A 428 9.83 -33.18 4.01
CA HIS A 428 9.92 -31.97 3.19
C HIS A 428 11.25 -31.89 2.43
N VAL A 429 12.36 -32.32 3.03
CA VAL A 429 13.66 -32.43 2.36
C VAL A 429 13.62 -33.55 1.31
N GLU A 430 12.99 -34.69 1.62
CA GLU A 430 12.79 -35.82 0.70
C GLU A 430 11.85 -35.43 -0.45
N GLU A 431 10.81 -34.63 -0.21
CA GLU A 431 9.88 -34.10 -1.22
C GLU A 431 10.55 -33.04 -2.09
N GLN A 432 11.42 -32.20 -1.52
CA GLN A 432 12.33 -31.36 -2.31
C GLN A 432 13.35 -32.21 -3.09
N HIS A 433 13.77 -33.34 -2.54
CA HIS A 433 14.63 -34.30 -3.22
C HIS A 433 13.88 -35.03 -4.34
N LEU A 434 12.61 -35.38 -4.15
CA LEU A 434 11.73 -36.02 -5.13
C LEU A 434 11.38 -35.03 -6.24
N ASN A 435 11.09 -33.76 -5.92
CA ASN A 435 10.92 -32.68 -6.89
C ASN A 435 12.22 -32.37 -7.67
N ARG A 436 13.40 -32.50 -7.04
CA ARG A 436 14.70 -32.42 -7.74
C ARG A 436 14.99 -33.68 -8.56
N MET A 437 14.54 -34.86 -8.11
CA MET A 437 14.74 -36.16 -8.75
C MET A 437 13.77 -36.37 -9.93
N GLU A 438 12.57 -35.78 -9.90
CA GLU A 438 11.65 -35.67 -11.03
C GLU A 438 12.18 -34.66 -12.07
N GLN A 439 12.97 -33.66 -11.65
CA GLN A 439 13.74 -32.78 -12.54
C GLN A 439 15.09 -33.36 -12.99
N GLN A 440 15.50 -34.54 -12.52
CA GLN A 440 16.76 -35.21 -12.88
C GLN A 440 16.55 -36.69 -13.25
N GLN A 441 15.73 -36.94 -14.29
CA GLN A 441 16.09 -37.95 -15.30
C GLN A 441 17.34 -37.47 -16.08
N GLN A 442 18.46 -37.32 -15.39
CA GLN A 442 19.81 -37.27 -15.95
C GLN A 442 20.79 -37.45 -14.78
N ASN A 443 21.30 -38.68 -14.69
CA ASN A 443 22.48 -39.15 -13.94
C ASN A 443 22.32 -39.57 -12.45
N LEU A 444 22.35 -40.90 -12.25
CA LEU A 444 22.78 -41.64 -11.03
C LEU A 444 24.26 -42.12 -11.20
N PRO A 445 24.97 -42.79 -10.25
CA PRO A 445 24.63 -43.20 -8.85
C PRO A 445 25.77 -43.14 -7.76
N LEU A 446 25.39 -43.39 -6.46
CA LEU A 446 26.09 -44.10 -5.33
C LEU A 446 27.42 -43.52 -4.74
N THR A 447 27.65 -43.41 -3.41
CA THR A 447 28.06 -44.49 -2.46
C THR A 447 28.05 -44.06 -0.96
N SER A 448 28.19 -45.06 -0.07
CA SER A 448 28.12 -45.19 1.40
C SER A 448 29.35 -44.77 2.24
N SER A 449 29.17 -44.49 3.56
CA SER A 449 29.96 -44.97 4.74
C SER A 449 29.85 -44.01 5.95
N SER A 450 29.19 -44.32 7.08
CA SER A 450 29.62 -45.10 8.27
C SER A 450 30.41 -44.34 9.37
N LEU A 451 29.85 -44.38 10.58
CA LEU A 451 30.48 -44.53 11.92
C LEU A 451 31.33 -43.39 12.54
N GLY A 452 31.06 -43.11 13.81
CA GLY A 452 31.98 -42.37 14.69
C GLY A 452 31.41 -41.97 16.04
N SER A 453 31.27 -42.92 16.97
CA SER A 453 31.16 -42.65 18.40
C SER A 453 32.50 -42.14 18.94
N SER A 454 32.51 -41.17 19.85
CA SER A 454 33.26 -41.28 21.11
C SER A 454 33.11 -40.04 21.99
N SER A 455 32.76 -40.35 23.22
CA SER A 455 32.94 -39.59 24.44
C SER A 455 34.37 -39.08 24.65
N LEU A 456 34.50 -37.84 25.13
CA LEU A 456 35.51 -37.48 26.12
C LEU A 456 34.91 -36.48 27.10
N GLY A 457 34.80 -36.90 28.34
CA GLY A 457 34.68 -36.00 29.48
C GLY A 457 36.07 -35.56 29.95
N SER A 458 36.12 -34.39 30.58
CA SER A 458 37.01 -34.17 31.71
C SER A 458 36.43 -33.10 32.64
N SER A 459 36.21 -33.56 33.86
CA SER A 459 36.18 -32.85 35.14
C SER A 459 37.31 -31.80 35.23
N SER A 460 37.18 -30.65 35.90
CA SER A 460 36.95 -30.51 37.34
C SER A 460 37.12 -29.03 37.71
N SER A 461 36.34 -28.52 38.65
CA SER A 461 36.85 -27.89 39.87
C SER A 461 35.70 -27.34 40.73
N THR A 462 35.93 -27.46 42.02
CA THR A 462 35.02 -27.44 43.16
C THR A 462 34.66 -26.04 43.65
N ALA A 463 33.37 -25.83 43.94
CA ALA A 463 32.70 -25.08 45.05
C ALA A 463 33.33 -23.77 45.61
N PRO A 464 32.55 -22.75 46.06
CA PRO A 464 31.28 -22.92 46.79
C PRO A 464 30.15 -21.87 46.54
N SER A 465 28.95 -22.18 47.04
CA SER A 465 27.91 -21.27 47.55
C SER A 465 27.48 -20.08 46.67
N SER A 466 26.27 -20.17 46.13
CA SER A 466 25.12 -19.32 46.53
C SER A 466 24.00 -19.47 45.51
N TYR A 467 22.78 -19.65 46.01
CA TYR A 467 21.58 -19.41 45.23
C TYR A 467 21.67 -18.03 44.55
N PRO A 468 21.12 -17.90 43.34
CA PRO A 468 19.92 -17.09 43.27
C PRO A 468 18.78 -17.87 42.62
N ASN A 469 17.66 -17.89 43.36
CA ASN A 469 16.31 -18.15 42.91
C ASN A 469 16.12 -18.06 41.38
N ASP A 470 15.68 -19.15 40.77
CA ASP A 470 14.68 -19.05 39.72
C ASP A 470 13.43 -18.46 40.37
N GLN A 471 13.20 -17.18 40.10
CA GLN A 471 12.00 -16.50 40.53
C GLN A 471 10.79 -17.14 39.85
N PRO A 472 9.79 -17.62 40.61
CA PRO A 472 8.49 -17.88 40.04
C PRO A 472 7.92 -16.54 39.56
N LEU A 473 7.10 -16.61 38.50
CA LEU A 473 6.23 -15.56 37.97
C LEU A 473 5.92 -14.49 39.02
N ASP A 474 6.14 -13.21 38.70
CA ASP A 474 5.68 -12.04 39.46
C ASP A 474 4.14 -12.06 39.56
N ARG A 475 3.61 -13.01 40.32
CA ARG A 475 2.28 -12.94 40.92
C ARG A 475 2.30 -11.70 41.78
N VAL A 476 1.24 -10.90 41.70
CA VAL A 476 0.95 -9.80 42.62
C VAL A 476 1.41 -10.23 44.02
N PRO A 477 2.41 -9.56 44.64
CA PRO A 477 2.95 -10.02 45.91
C PRO A 477 1.80 -10.28 46.87
N SER A 478 1.76 -11.42 47.56
CA SER A 478 0.58 -11.85 48.35
C SER A 478 0.09 -10.79 49.36
N ASP A 479 0.97 -9.88 49.78
CA ASP A 479 0.68 -8.70 50.63
C ASP A 479 -0.14 -7.58 49.93
N LEU A 480 -0.27 -7.61 48.61
CA LEU A 480 -0.99 -6.63 47.79
C LEU A 480 -2.29 -7.19 47.21
N ALA A 481 -2.46 -8.52 47.15
CA ALA A 481 -3.66 -9.15 46.58
C ALA A 481 -4.95 -8.84 47.38
N THR A 482 -4.83 -8.52 48.67
CA THR A 482 -5.95 -8.16 49.55
C THR A 482 -6.10 -6.65 49.77
N LYS A 483 -5.23 -5.83 49.17
CA LYS A 483 -5.20 -4.37 49.35
C LYS A 483 -6.04 -3.66 48.30
N LYS A 484 -6.73 -2.60 48.72
CA LYS A 484 -7.58 -1.81 47.82
C LYS A 484 -6.70 -0.95 46.92
N MET A 485 -6.77 -1.15 45.61
CA MET A 485 -6.08 -0.31 44.64
C MET A 485 -6.89 0.96 44.35
N THR A 486 -6.25 2.12 44.47
CA THR A 486 -6.78 3.41 44.01
C THR A 486 -6.15 3.78 42.68
N VAL A 487 -6.97 4.22 41.73
CA VAL A 487 -6.53 4.59 40.37
C VAL A 487 -6.93 6.04 40.10
N GLN A 488 -5.96 6.87 39.75
CA GLN A 488 -6.17 8.25 39.34
C GLN A 488 -5.68 8.44 37.91
N LYS A 489 -6.51 9.02 37.04
CA LYS A 489 -6.22 9.27 35.64
C LYS A 489 -6.33 10.75 35.33
N THR A 490 -5.40 11.29 34.55
CA THR A 490 -5.45 12.65 34.02
C THR A 490 -4.97 12.63 32.57
N ALA A 491 -5.59 13.44 31.71
CA ALA A 491 -5.20 13.58 30.32
C ALA A 491 -5.19 15.06 29.91
N ARG A 492 -4.24 15.41 29.05
CA ARG A 492 -4.00 16.72 28.44
C ARG A 492 -3.96 16.51 26.94
N GLY A 493 -5.14 16.44 26.34
CA GLY A 493 -5.31 16.22 24.91
C GLY A 493 -6.26 15.06 24.63
N PRO A 494 -6.28 14.56 23.37
CA PRO A 494 -7.25 13.57 22.94
C PRO A 494 -6.91 12.13 23.33
N ILE A 495 -5.68 11.87 23.77
CA ILE A 495 -5.21 10.54 24.16
C ILE A 495 -5.23 10.44 25.68
N SER A 496 -5.83 9.38 26.20
CA SER A 496 -5.88 9.06 27.62
C SER A 496 -5.55 7.59 27.89
N PHE A 497 -5.26 7.26 29.16
CA PHE A 497 -5.11 5.87 29.60
C PHE A 497 -6.48 5.27 29.94
N ASP A 498 -6.89 4.26 29.20
CA ASP A 498 -8.12 3.52 29.50
C ASP A 498 -7.92 2.58 30.68
N SER A 499 -6.84 1.81 30.71
CA SER A 499 -6.48 0.99 31.87
C SER A 499 -5.03 0.54 31.80
N VAL A 500 -4.48 0.16 32.95
CA VAL A 500 -3.21 -0.57 33.02
C VAL A 500 -3.50 -1.85 33.80
N ASP A 501 -3.49 -2.95 33.07
CA ASP A 501 -3.80 -4.28 33.59
C ASP A 501 -2.52 -4.92 34.13
N LEU A 502 -2.55 -5.28 35.42
CA LEU A 502 -1.43 -5.87 36.13
C LEU A 502 -1.37 -7.39 35.93
N GLU A 503 -2.49 -8.05 35.61
CA GLU A 503 -2.55 -9.49 35.41
C GLU A 503 -2.16 -9.87 33.99
N LEU A 504 -2.69 -9.12 33.01
CA LEU A 504 -2.33 -9.30 31.60
C LEU A 504 -1.04 -8.56 31.20
N ASP A 505 -0.42 -7.86 32.16
CA ASP A 505 0.80 -7.07 31.99
C ASP A 505 0.74 -6.19 30.73
N SER A 506 -0.28 -5.31 30.71
CA SER A 506 -0.64 -4.53 29.53
C SER A 506 -1.05 -3.10 29.85
N VAL A 507 -0.70 -2.18 28.96
CA VAL A 507 -1.07 -0.76 29.03
C VAL A 507 -2.03 -0.44 27.91
N ILE A 508 -3.20 0.11 28.20
CA ILE A 508 -4.23 0.43 27.22
C ILE A 508 -4.40 1.94 27.09
N LEU A 509 -4.27 2.44 25.86
CA LEU A 509 -4.52 3.82 25.49
C LEU A 509 -5.78 3.92 24.64
N VAL A 510 -6.50 5.02 24.79
CA VAL A 510 -7.69 5.33 23.99
C VAL A 510 -7.58 6.73 23.41
N ASN A 511 -8.01 6.88 22.16
CA ASN A 511 -8.27 8.18 21.56
C ASN A 511 -9.72 8.59 21.82
N GLU A 512 -9.94 9.48 22.79
CA GLU A 512 -11.28 9.91 23.21
C GLU A 512 -11.97 10.88 22.24
N LYS A 513 -11.31 11.28 21.14
CA LYS A 513 -11.97 12.13 20.13
C LYS A 513 -13.13 11.42 19.45
N TYR A 514 -14.25 12.12 19.34
CA TYR A 514 -15.43 11.68 18.58
C TYR A 514 -15.29 11.88 17.06
N SER A 515 -14.43 12.82 16.63
CA SER A 515 -14.18 13.15 15.22
C SER A 515 -12.85 13.90 15.08
N GLY A 516 -12.13 13.69 13.97
CA GLY A 516 -10.85 14.34 13.68
C GLY A 516 -9.90 13.48 12.84
N SER A 517 -8.74 14.03 12.47
CA SER A 517 -7.64 13.28 11.85
C SER A 517 -7.02 12.30 12.84
N GLU A 518 -6.43 11.22 12.32
CA GLU A 518 -5.67 10.25 13.11
C GLU A 518 -4.56 10.94 13.92
N GLN A 519 -4.38 10.54 15.18
CA GLN A 519 -3.30 11.07 16.01
C GLN A 519 -2.04 10.27 15.75
N SER A 520 -1.01 10.90 15.19
CA SER A 520 0.31 10.28 15.04
C SER A 520 1.03 10.20 16.40
N PHE A 521 1.72 9.08 16.64
CA PHE A 521 2.54 8.81 17.83
C PHE A 521 4.04 8.85 17.50
N GLN A 522 4.42 9.51 16.41
CA GLN A 522 5.82 9.62 16.01
C GLN A 522 6.66 10.25 17.13
N LYS A 523 7.65 9.50 17.65
CA LYS A 523 8.51 9.88 18.80
C LYS A 523 7.79 10.01 20.16
N TRP A 524 6.55 9.53 20.27
CA TRP A 524 5.89 9.45 21.57
C TRP A 524 6.52 8.33 22.40
N VAL A 525 6.48 8.49 23.71
CA VAL A 525 7.08 7.56 24.66
C VAL A 525 6.15 7.36 25.86
N ILE A 526 5.98 6.11 26.28
CA ILE A 526 5.40 5.78 27.59
C ILE A 526 6.56 5.62 28.57
N ARG A 527 6.43 6.28 29.73
CA ARG A 527 7.34 6.08 30.84
C ARG A 527 6.59 5.61 32.07
N ARG A 528 7.06 4.52 32.69
CA ARG A 528 6.45 3.94 33.88
C ARG A 528 7.47 3.88 35.00
N GLN A 529 7.12 4.51 36.12
CA GLN A 529 7.89 4.48 37.35
C GLN A 529 7.16 3.59 38.37
N VAL A 530 7.81 2.52 38.81
CA VAL A 530 7.30 1.57 39.81
C VAL A 530 8.09 1.77 41.10
N ASP A 531 7.47 2.33 42.14
CA ASP A 531 8.11 2.66 43.42
C ASP A 531 9.43 3.45 43.25
N GLN A 532 10.57 2.88 43.64
CA GLN A 532 11.92 3.45 43.49
C GLN A 532 12.78 2.68 42.47
N GLN A 533 12.15 1.85 41.63
CA GLN A 533 12.82 1.08 40.58
C GLN A 533 13.16 1.98 39.37
N PRO A 534 14.12 1.57 38.53
CA PRO A 534 14.43 2.27 37.29
C PRO A 534 13.19 2.43 36.40
N GLU A 535 13.09 3.57 35.74
CA GLU A 535 11.95 3.92 34.88
C GLU A 535 11.92 3.01 33.64
N ILE A 536 10.76 2.38 33.40
CA ILE A 536 10.50 1.55 32.23
C ILE A 536 10.06 2.47 31.09
N VAL A 537 10.75 2.41 29.95
CA VAL A 537 10.53 3.33 28.83
C VAL A 537 10.18 2.56 27.55
N TYR A 538 9.02 2.86 26.98
CA TYR A 538 8.54 2.30 25.71
C TYR A 538 8.39 3.40 24.66
N GLN A 539 8.98 3.20 23.48
CA GLN A 539 8.86 4.13 22.35
C GLN A 539 7.98 3.54 21.25
N PHE A 540 7.03 4.33 20.75
CA PHE A 540 6.13 3.90 19.68
C PHE A 540 6.86 3.78 18.32
N PRO A 541 6.42 2.86 17.43
CA PRO A 541 6.88 2.81 16.05
C PRO A 541 6.64 4.14 15.33
N SER A 542 7.59 4.56 14.48
CA SER A 542 7.57 5.88 13.81
C SER A 542 6.37 6.12 12.89
N ILE A 543 5.73 5.05 12.42
CA ILE A 543 4.57 5.08 11.52
C ILE A 543 3.23 4.84 12.26
N PHE A 544 3.25 4.73 13.58
CA PHE A 544 2.05 4.41 14.35
C PHE A 544 1.13 5.63 14.50
N SER A 545 -0.16 5.43 14.20
CA SER A 545 -1.22 6.43 14.40
C SER A 545 -2.49 5.77 14.93
N LEU A 546 -3.26 6.51 15.72
CA LEU A 546 -4.47 6.02 16.37
C LEU A 546 -5.70 6.79 15.88
N ARG A 547 -6.69 6.07 15.35
CA ARG A 547 -7.95 6.65 14.87
C ARG A 547 -8.81 7.17 16.02
N PRO A 548 -9.75 8.11 15.76
CA PRO A 548 -10.75 8.51 16.75
C PRO A 548 -11.51 7.28 17.29
N ARG A 549 -11.73 7.22 18.61
CA ARG A 549 -12.35 6.11 19.35
C ARG A 549 -11.63 4.76 19.29
N GLN A 550 -10.46 4.68 18.67
CA GLN A 550 -9.67 3.45 18.67
C GLN A 550 -8.91 3.31 19.99
N THR A 551 -8.85 2.08 20.49
CA THR A 551 -8.02 1.68 21.63
C THR A 551 -6.83 0.89 21.14
N ILE A 552 -5.66 1.11 21.74
CA ILE A 552 -4.48 0.29 21.50
C ILE A 552 -4.02 -0.33 22.82
N ARG A 553 -3.73 -1.63 22.79
CA ARG A 553 -3.18 -2.37 23.92
C ARG A 553 -1.70 -2.64 23.68
N ILE A 554 -0.83 -2.18 24.57
CA ILE A 554 0.60 -2.46 24.55
C ILE A 554 0.92 -3.55 25.57
N LEU A 555 1.32 -4.72 25.08
CA LEU A 555 1.70 -5.90 25.88
C LEU A 555 3.21 -5.89 26.16
N SER A 556 3.60 -6.35 27.34
CA SER A 556 5.01 -6.72 27.58
C SER A 556 5.38 -8.00 26.84
N LYS A 557 6.68 -8.30 26.74
CA LYS A 557 7.19 -9.52 26.11
C LYS A 557 6.76 -10.79 26.86
N ARG A 558 6.64 -10.76 28.19
CA ARG A 558 6.22 -11.91 29.01
C ARG A 558 4.73 -11.98 29.27
N SER A 559 3.93 -11.08 28.67
CA SER A 559 2.48 -11.15 28.80
C SER A 559 1.94 -12.49 28.28
N PRO A 560 0.97 -13.13 28.99
CA PRO A 560 0.37 -14.39 28.56
C PRO A 560 -0.30 -14.30 27.18
N ASN A 561 -0.69 -13.09 26.77
CA ASN A 561 -1.35 -12.83 25.48
C ASN A 561 -0.37 -12.40 24.37
N ALA A 562 0.95 -12.34 24.63
CA ALA A 562 1.94 -12.00 23.62
C ALA A 562 2.02 -13.02 22.47
N ALA A 563 1.62 -14.28 22.69
CA ALA A 563 1.64 -15.35 21.70
C ALA A 563 0.51 -15.25 20.64
N ARG A 564 -0.53 -14.44 20.87
CA ARG A 564 -1.66 -14.23 19.94
C ARG A 564 -2.02 -12.74 19.82
N PRO A 565 -1.22 -11.94 19.09
CA PRO A 565 -1.52 -10.53 18.91
C PRO A 565 -2.74 -10.34 17.99
N THR A 566 -3.79 -9.70 18.51
CA THR A 566 -4.91 -9.17 17.73
C THR A 566 -4.52 -7.87 16.99
N GLY A 567 -5.30 -7.45 16.00
CA GLY A 567 -4.99 -6.26 15.18
C GLY A 567 -4.80 -4.94 15.94
N ASP A 568 -5.37 -4.81 17.13
CA ASP A 568 -5.28 -3.61 17.99
C ASP A 568 -4.25 -3.75 19.13
N THR A 569 -3.21 -4.56 18.90
CA THR A 569 -2.20 -4.90 19.93
C THR A 569 -0.79 -4.60 19.45
N LEU A 570 0.02 -3.95 20.30
CA LEU A 570 1.45 -3.75 20.11
C LEU A 570 2.23 -4.56 21.14
N ILE A 571 3.33 -5.18 20.73
CA ILE A 571 4.22 -5.91 21.63
C ILE A 571 5.45 -5.04 21.91
N ALA A 572 5.76 -4.84 23.18
CA ALA A 572 6.95 -4.14 23.63
C ALA A 572 8.13 -5.12 23.74
N ASP A 573 8.76 -5.46 22.61
CA ASP A 573 9.82 -6.47 22.52
C ASP A 573 11.03 -6.23 23.46
N LYS A 574 11.24 -4.97 23.87
CA LYS A 574 12.35 -4.55 24.75
C LYS A 574 11.98 -4.51 26.24
N ILE A 575 10.72 -4.79 26.58
CA ILE A 575 10.20 -4.70 27.95
C ILE A 575 9.70 -6.08 28.36
N ASP A 576 10.38 -6.71 29.30
CA ASP A 576 9.98 -8.02 29.81
C ASP A 576 8.65 -7.95 30.58
N THR A 577 8.49 -6.95 31.47
CA THR A 577 7.24 -6.66 32.18
C THR A 577 7.01 -5.16 32.42
N TRP A 578 5.76 -4.72 32.62
CA TRP A 578 5.45 -3.34 33.04
C TRP A 578 5.64 -3.11 34.54
N GLY A 579 5.87 -4.16 35.33
CA GLY A 579 6.21 -4.09 36.74
C GLY A 579 5.03 -3.76 37.67
N ILE A 580 5.06 -4.39 38.84
CA ILE A 580 4.05 -4.28 39.90
C ILE A 580 4.73 -3.74 41.17
N GLY A 581 4.11 -2.78 41.85
CA GLY A 581 4.66 -2.15 43.05
C GLY A 581 3.57 -1.58 43.95
N ARG A 582 3.94 -0.83 44.99
CA ARG A 582 2.97 -0.14 45.88
C ARG A 582 2.39 1.12 45.22
N LYS A 583 3.22 1.87 44.51
CA LYS A 583 2.86 3.06 43.75
C LYS A 583 3.46 2.97 42.35
N MET A 584 2.59 2.94 41.35
CA MET A 584 2.98 2.92 39.95
C MET A 584 2.43 4.16 39.25
N VAL A 585 3.30 4.90 38.57
CA VAL A 585 2.94 6.10 37.81
C VAL A 585 3.35 5.87 36.37
N THR A 586 2.37 5.87 35.46
CA THR A 586 2.62 5.72 34.01
C THR A 586 2.25 7.02 33.31
N ARG A 587 3.18 7.57 32.53
CA ARG A 587 3.06 8.84 31.82
C ARG A 587 3.19 8.60 30.32
N LEU A 588 2.37 9.30 29.55
CA LEU A 588 2.47 9.38 28.10
C LEU A 588 3.08 10.73 27.73
N ILE A 589 4.20 10.69 27.01
CA ILE A 589 4.99 11.86 26.66
C ILE A 589 5.04 11.99 25.13
N ASP A 590 4.76 13.19 24.63
CA ASP A 590 4.78 13.55 23.21
C ASP A 590 6.21 13.80 22.69
N ASP A 591 6.37 14.01 21.39
CA ASP A 591 7.63 14.35 20.71
C ASP A 591 8.25 15.67 21.20
N HIS A 592 7.44 16.59 21.71
CA HIS A 592 7.86 17.83 22.38
C HIS A 592 8.23 17.66 23.85
N ASN A 593 8.30 16.42 24.36
CA ASN A 593 8.56 16.09 25.77
C ASN A 593 7.49 16.66 26.74
N GLU A 594 6.26 16.83 26.26
CA GLU A 594 5.10 17.24 27.06
C GLU A 594 4.31 16.02 27.55
N GLU A 595 3.89 16.05 28.82
CA GLU A 595 3.03 15.01 29.40
C GLU A 595 1.58 15.16 28.92
N LYS A 596 1.12 14.19 28.12
CA LYS A 596 -0.23 14.16 27.53
C LYS A 596 -1.21 13.32 28.33
N ALA A 597 -0.77 12.31 29.06
CA ALA A 597 -1.63 11.54 29.95
C ALA A 597 -0.84 10.95 31.11
N ILE A 598 -1.49 10.75 32.25
CA ILE A 598 -0.92 10.14 33.44
C ILE A 598 -1.95 9.23 34.08
N ILE A 599 -1.55 8.00 34.39
CA ILE A 599 -2.30 7.08 35.25
C ILE A 599 -1.45 6.69 36.45
N THR A 600 -2.00 6.90 37.65
CA THR A 600 -1.37 6.57 38.93
C THR A 600 -2.18 5.48 39.61
N GLN A 601 -1.53 4.36 39.92
CA GLN A 601 -2.10 3.21 40.64
C GLN A 601 -1.39 3.08 41.99
N ILE A 602 -2.14 3.11 43.08
CA ILE A 602 -1.61 2.99 44.45
C ILE A 602 -2.38 1.93 45.20
N PHE A 603 -1.69 0.89 45.67
CA PHE A 603 -2.25 -0.08 46.61
C PHE A 603 -2.23 0.51 48.03
N GLN A 604 -3.41 0.61 48.65
CA GLN A 604 -3.60 1.14 50.01
C GLN A 604 -3.58 0.04 51.06
#